data_AF-A0A925WMC1-F1
#
_entry.id   AF-A0A925WMC1-F1
#
_cell.length_a   1.000
_cell.length_b   1.000
_cell.length_c   1.000
_cell.angle_alpha   90.00
_cell.angle_beta   90.00
_cell.angle_gamma   90.00
#
_symmetry.space_group_name_H-M   'P 1'
#
loop_
_entity.id
_entity.type
_entity.pdbx_description
1 polymer ?
#
loop_
_entity_poly.entity_id
_entity_poly.type
_entity_poly.pdbx_seq_one_letter_code
_entity_poly.pdbx_strand_id
1 'polypeptide(L)'
;MLISGLTYTSNFLSLDEQTALLAQIDDMPWLNELKRRVQHYGYRYDYRSRTINEDMRLGALPGWLDTLTLHLYERGVTPERAEQVIVNEYAPGQGIGVHVDCEPCFGDVIVSLTLMSGCVMDFRHRHSSQHLPLWLAPGSMLVMQGE
;
A
#
# COMPACT_ATOMS: atom_id res chain seq x y z
N MET A 1 5.44 -3.23 -21.65
CA MET A 1 4.57 -2.04 -21.71
C MET A 1 4.54 -1.46 -20.30
N LEU A 2 5.07 -0.26 -20.13
CA LEU A 2 4.88 0.51 -18.90
C LEU A 2 3.57 1.29 -19.09
N ILE A 3 2.57 1.07 -18.23
CA ILE A 3 1.41 1.97 -18.15
C ILE A 3 1.94 3.29 -17.60
N SER A 4 1.54 4.40 -18.21
CA SER A 4 1.88 5.74 -17.70
C SER A 4 1.47 5.83 -16.24
N GLY A 5 2.32 6.40 -15.38
CA GLY A 5 2.01 6.53 -13.96
C GLY A 5 2.33 5.31 -13.08
N LEU A 6 2.68 4.16 -13.66
CA LEU A 6 3.16 3.00 -12.91
C LEU A 6 4.68 2.88 -12.94
N THR A 7 5.32 2.89 -11.77
CA THR A 7 6.76 2.63 -11.61
C THR A 7 6.98 1.43 -10.69
N TYR A 8 7.52 0.34 -11.24
CA TYR A 8 7.86 -0.86 -10.47
C TYR A 8 9.36 -0.96 -10.22
N THR A 9 9.74 -1.19 -8.96
CA THR A 9 11.12 -1.41 -8.53
C THR A 9 11.22 -2.77 -7.85
N SER A 10 11.93 -3.71 -8.47
CA SER A 10 12.24 -5.00 -7.85
C SER A 10 13.29 -4.84 -6.76
N ASN A 11 13.22 -5.70 -5.72
CA ASN A 11 14.20 -5.74 -4.62
C ASN A 11 14.44 -4.36 -3.98
N PHE A 12 13.39 -3.57 -3.82
CA PHE A 12 13.47 -2.27 -3.16
C PHE A 12 13.85 -2.42 -1.67
N LEU A 13 13.30 -3.44 -1.01
CA LEU A 13 13.70 -3.86 0.33
C LEU A 13 14.62 -5.07 0.25
N SER A 14 15.77 -4.98 0.91
CA SER A 14 16.62 -6.12 1.22
C SER A 14 15.89 -7.14 2.09
N LEU A 15 16.40 -8.37 2.16
CA LEU A 15 15.81 -9.43 2.99
C LEU A 15 15.77 -9.05 4.48
N ASP A 16 16.81 -8.36 4.96
CA ASP A 16 16.90 -7.90 6.34
C ASP A 16 15.86 -6.79 6.63
N GLU A 17 15.68 -5.84 5.72
CA GLU A 17 14.65 -4.81 5.83
C GLU A 17 13.24 -5.42 5.82
N GLN A 18 12.98 -6.41 4.95
CA GLN A 18 11.72 -7.14 4.93
C GLN A 18 11.46 -7.85 6.27
N THR A 19 12.48 -8.53 6.80
CA THR A 19 12.38 -9.26 8.07
C THR A 19 12.12 -8.33 9.25
N ALA A 20 12.85 -7.20 9.32
CA ALA A 20 12.66 -6.20 10.35
C ALA A 20 11.27 -5.55 10.29
N LEU A 21 10.80 -5.24 9.08
CA LEU A 21 9.47 -4.66 8.87
C LEU A 21 8.36 -5.63 9.26
N LEU A 22 8.48 -6.92 8.87
CA LEU A 22 7.52 -7.96 9.25
C LEU A 22 7.44 -8.14 10.77
N ALA A 23 8.58 -8.13 11.48
CA ALA A 23 8.57 -8.23 12.93
C ALA A 23 7.80 -7.08 13.61
N GLN A 24 7.89 -5.85 13.07
CA GLN A 24 7.11 -4.71 13.58
C GLN A 24 5.61 -4.84 13.27
N ILE A 25 5.27 -5.37 12.09
CA ILE A 25 3.88 -5.62 11.68
C ILE A 25 3.24 -6.72 12.54
N ASP A 26 3.96 -7.82 12.79
CA ASP A 26 3.42 -8.98 13.53
C ASP A 26 3.19 -8.70 15.02
N ASP A 27 3.89 -7.71 15.59
CA ASP A 27 3.69 -7.27 16.98
C ASP A 27 2.42 -6.41 17.15
N MET A 28 1.77 -6.01 16.04
CA MET A 28 0.62 -5.11 16.04
C MET A 28 -0.70 -5.88 15.87
N PRO A 29 -1.80 -5.42 16.49
CA PRO A 29 -3.08 -6.11 16.43
C PRO A 29 -3.70 -6.03 15.03
N TRP A 30 -4.24 -7.16 14.56
CA TRP A 30 -4.95 -7.26 13.28
C TRP A 30 -6.45 -7.01 13.43
N LEU A 31 -7.01 -6.24 12.51
CA LEU A 31 -8.46 -6.14 12.31
C LEU A 31 -8.92 -7.25 11.35
N ASN A 32 -9.99 -7.95 11.74
CA ASN A 32 -10.56 -9.08 11.00
C ASN A 32 -11.95 -8.76 10.44
N GLU A 33 -12.17 -7.51 10.05
CA GLU A 33 -13.48 -7.00 9.59
C GLU A 33 -13.76 -7.33 8.10
N LEU A 34 -12.72 -7.78 7.37
CA LEU A 34 -12.76 -8.15 5.97
C LEU A 34 -12.34 -9.62 5.79
N LYS A 35 -12.48 -10.15 4.57
CA LYS A 35 -11.95 -11.50 4.25
C LYS A 35 -10.44 -11.60 4.48
N ARG A 36 -9.72 -10.50 4.24
CA ARG A 36 -8.29 -10.31 4.52
C ARG A 36 -8.11 -9.61 5.87
N ARG A 37 -6.96 -9.76 6.51
CA ARG A 37 -6.65 -8.99 7.73
C ARG A 37 -6.02 -7.64 7.36
N VAL A 38 -6.29 -6.62 8.18
CA VAL A 38 -5.76 -5.27 7.95
C VAL A 38 -5.24 -4.62 9.23
N GLN A 39 -4.27 -3.73 9.08
CA GLN A 39 -3.84 -2.76 10.10
C GLN A 39 -3.90 -1.36 9.49
N HIS A 40 -4.30 -0.37 10.28
CA HIS A 40 -4.38 1.03 9.87
C HIS A 40 -3.49 1.88 10.75
N TYR A 41 -2.74 2.77 10.13
CA TYR A 41 -1.88 3.73 10.80
C TYR A 41 -2.13 5.14 10.26
N GLY A 42 -2.05 6.14 11.13
CA GLY A 42 -2.36 7.52 10.79
C GLY A 42 -3.87 7.79 10.76
N TYR A 43 -4.56 7.18 9.81
CA TYR A 43 -6.01 7.28 9.65
C TYR A 43 -6.64 5.89 9.44
N ARG A 44 -7.82 5.69 10.02
CA ARG A 44 -8.68 4.54 9.69
C ARG A 44 -9.37 4.81 8.35
N TYR A 45 -9.45 3.77 7.51
CA TYR A 45 -10.22 3.82 6.27
C TYR A 45 -11.54 3.09 6.46
N ASP A 46 -12.67 3.77 6.22
CA ASP A 46 -13.99 3.13 6.28
C ASP A 46 -14.31 2.46 4.93
N TYR A 47 -14.25 1.14 4.91
CA TYR A 47 -14.54 0.33 3.72
C TYR A 47 -16.01 0.37 3.27
N ARG A 48 -16.95 0.73 4.15
CA ARG A 48 -18.38 0.80 3.82
C ARG A 48 -18.72 2.10 3.12
N SER A 49 -18.30 3.21 3.69
CA SER A 49 -18.53 4.54 3.12
C SER A 49 -17.50 4.92 2.06
N ARG A 50 -16.33 4.23 2.03
CA ARG A 50 -15.15 4.57 1.21
C ARG A 50 -14.69 6.00 1.42
N THR A 51 -14.65 6.42 2.68
CA THR A 51 -14.24 7.77 3.08
C THR A 51 -13.18 7.72 4.19
N ILE A 52 -12.47 8.84 4.32
CA ILE A 52 -11.61 9.17 5.46
C ILE A 52 -12.00 10.58 5.89
N ASN A 53 -12.29 10.75 7.18
CA ASN A 53 -12.58 12.05 7.77
C ASN A 53 -11.60 12.30 8.95
N GLU A 54 -11.45 13.55 9.41
CA GLU A 54 -10.53 13.90 10.52
C GLU A 54 -10.81 13.10 11.80
N ASP A 55 -12.07 12.79 12.09
CA ASP A 55 -12.49 11.97 13.23
C ASP A 55 -11.96 10.52 13.18
N MET A 56 -11.43 10.09 12.03
CA MET A 56 -10.85 8.77 11.81
C MET A 56 -9.33 8.74 12.05
N ARG A 57 -8.74 9.85 12.52
CA ARG A 57 -7.31 9.91 12.85
C ARG A 57 -7.00 9.01 14.04
N LEU A 58 -6.06 8.09 13.85
CA LEU A 58 -5.60 7.12 14.85
C LEU A 58 -4.38 7.62 15.65
N GLY A 59 -3.77 8.73 15.22
CA GLY A 59 -2.58 9.31 15.84
C GLY A 59 -1.45 9.49 14.83
N ALA A 60 -0.24 9.77 15.32
CA ALA A 60 0.95 9.78 14.49
C ALA A 60 1.34 8.37 14.04
N LEU A 61 2.11 8.25 12.95
CA LEU A 61 2.70 6.98 12.56
C LEU A 61 3.67 6.48 13.64
N PRO A 62 3.70 5.18 13.95
CA PRO A 62 4.72 4.62 14.83
C PRO A 62 6.11 4.81 14.21
N GLY A 63 7.15 4.90 15.05
CA GLY A 63 8.49 5.31 14.61
C GLY A 63 9.07 4.51 13.43
N TRP A 64 8.74 3.23 13.31
CA TRP A 64 9.19 2.40 12.18
C TRP A 64 8.51 2.77 10.85
N LEU A 65 7.23 3.14 10.86
CA LEU A 65 6.54 3.68 9.69
C LEU A 65 6.95 5.13 9.42
N ASP A 66 7.13 5.92 10.46
CA ASP A 66 7.60 7.30 10.35
C ASP A 66 8.98 7.37 9.66
N THR A 67 9.88 6.44 10.01
CA THR A 67 11.18 6.27 9.36
C THR A 67 11.05 5.80 7.91
N LEU A 68 10.20 4.81 7.64
CA LEU A 68 9.97 4.30 6.28
C LEU A 68 9.42 5.40 5.35
N THR A 69 8.43 6.15 5.81
CA THR A 69 7.82 7.24 5.03
C THR A 69 8.80 8.41 4.83
N LEU A 70 9.66 8.69 5.82
CA LEU A 70 10.76 9.65 5.65
C LEU A 70 11.75 9.20 4.56
N HIS A 71 12.17 7.92 4.57
CA HIS A 71 13.07 7.40 3.54
C HIS A 71 12.47 7.45 2.13
N LEU A 72 11.17 7.17 1.99
CA LEU A 72 10.48 7.31 0.70
C LEU A 72 10.49 8.76 0.20
N TYR A 73 10.20 9.70 1.10
CA TYR A 73 10.24 11.12 0.81
C TYR A 73 11.65 11.61 0.45
N GLU A 74 12.67 11.28 1.24
CA GLU A 74 14.07 11.69 0.99
C GLU A 74 14.64 11.13 -0.32
N ARG A 75 14.15 9.96 -0.75
CA ARG A 75 14.49 9.35 -2.05
C ARG A 75 13.68 9.94 -3.21
N GLY A 76 12.77 10.87 -2.95
CA GLY A 76 11.90 11.50 -3.95
C GLY A 76 10.83 10.56 -4.51
N VAL A 77 10.51 9.45 -3.81
CA VAL A 77 9.45 8.52 -4.22
C VAL A 77 8.08 9.13 -4.04
N THR A 78 7.89 9.87 -2.95
CA THR A 78 6.67 10.63 -2.65
C THR A 78 7.00 12.12 -2.53
N PRO A 79 6.09 13.03 -2.92
CA PRO A 79 6.31 14.47 -2.82
C PRO A 79 6.29 14.97 -1.36
N GLU A 80 5.70 14.20 -0.46
CA GLU A 80 5.61 14.45 0.97
C GLU A 80 5.69 13.13 1.75
N ARG A 81 5.83 13.22 3.08
CA ARG A 81 5.80 12.03 3.94
C ARG A 81 4.36 11.52 4.01
N ALA A 82 4.15 10.23 3.77
CA ALA A 82 2.82 9.67 3.90
C ALA A 82 2.31 9.78 5.34
N GLU A 83 1.09 10.25 5.52
CA GLU A 83 0.45 10.36 6.82
C GLU A 83 -0.44 9.16 7.15
N GLN A 84 -0.66 8.28 6.18
CA GLN A 84 -1.48 7.08 6.34
C GLN A 84 -0.81 5.86 5.71
N VAL A 85 -0.90 4.72 6.41
CA VAL A 85 -0.44 3.43 5.91
C VAL A 85 -1.49 2.37 6.23
N ILE A 86 -1.79 1.51 5.25
CA ILE A 86 -2.67 0.35 5.43
C ILE A 86 -1.87 -0.90 5.12
N VAL A 87 -1.68 -1.75 6.12
CA VAL A 87 -1.10 -3.08 5.94
C VAL A 87 -2.23 -4.05 5.64
N ASN A 88 -2.08 -4.86 4.59
CA ASN A 88 -3.06 -5.88 4.22
C ASN A 88 -2.36 -7.24 4.19
N GLU A 89 -2.92 -8.23 4.88
CA GLU A 89 -2.45 -9.62 4.84
C GLU A 89 -3.48 -10.50 4.14
N TYR A 90 -3.00 -11.26 3.16
CA TYR A 90 -3.78 -12.16 2.35
C TYR A 90 -3.31 -13.61 2.55
N ALA A 91 -4.22 -14.49 2.95
CA ALA A 91 -3.98 -15.93 2.93
C ALA A 91 -4.08 -16.49 1.49
N PRO A 92 -3.52 -17.68 1.20
CA PRO A 92 -3.67 -18.31 -0.10
C PRO A 92 -5.13 -18.40 -0.57
N GLY A 93 -5.38 -17.98 -1.80
CA GLY A 93 -6.72 -17.92 -2.40
C GLY A 93 -7.52 -16.65 -2.07
N GLN A 94 -7.01 -15.77 -1.20
CA GLN A 94 -7.60 -14.45 -0.97
C GLN A 94 -7.11 -13.43 -2.01
N GLY A 95 -7.91 -12.39 -2.19
CA GLY A 95 -7.58 -11.24 -3.03
C GLY A 95 -8.48 -10.07 -2.69
N ILE A 96 -8.37 -9.01 -3.46
CA ILE A 96 -9.20 -7.82 -3.36
C ILE A 96 -9.98 -7.63 -4.67
N GLY A 97 -11.24 -7.23 -4.57
CA GLY A 97 -12.06 -6.95 -5.76
C GLY A 97 -11.56 -5.73 -6.52
N VAL A 98 -11.95 -5.62 -7.80
CA VAL A 98 -11.64 -4.43 -8.61
C VAL A 98 -12.21 -3.19 -7.94
N HIS A 99 -11.36 -2.20 -7.72
CA HIS A 99 -11.70 -0.92 -7.15
C HIS A 99 -10.72 0.13 -7.66
N VAL A 100 -11.02 1.38 -7.36
CA VAL A 100 -10.05 2.46 -7.44
C VAL A 100 -9.93 3.01 -6.03
N ASP A 101 -8.72 3.39 -5.64
CA ASP A 101 -8.48 4.02 -4.36
C ASP A 101 -9.30 5.32 -4.24
N CYS A 102 -9.63 5.70 -3.01
CA CYS A 102 -10.57 6.79 -2.76
C CYS A 102 -10.00 8.15 -3.25
N GLU A 103 -10.56 8.67 -4.35
CA GLU A 103 -10.12 9.89 -5.06
C GLU A 103 -10.59 11.23 -4.44
N PRO A 104 -11.00 11.29 -3.16
CA PRO A 104 -10.54 12.47 -2.38
C PRO A 104 -9.77 12.13 -1.11
N CYS A 105 -9.61 10.85 -0.76
CA CYS A 105 -9.00 10.47 0.50
C CYS A 105 -7.48 10.45 0.47
N PHE A 106 -6.89 10.11 -0.69
CA PHE A 106 -5.46 9.95 -0.85
C PHE A 106 -4.90 11.02 -1.79
N GLY A 107 -3.63 11.38 -1.58
CA GLY A 107 -2.90 12.24 -2.51
C GLY A 107 -2.60 11.54 -3.84
N ASP A 108 -1.96 12.28 -4.75
CA ASP A 108 -1.71 11.86 -6.13
C ASP A 108 -0.73 10.68 -6.29
N VAL A 109 -0.07 10.25 -5.20
CA VAL A 109 0.92 9.17 -5.21
C VAL A 109 0.57 8.11 -4.19
N ILE A 110 0.39 6.88 -4.67
CA ILE A 110 0.18 5.69 -3.84
C ILE A 110 1.39 4.76 -4.00
N VAL A 111 2.00 4.40 -2.88
CA VAL A 111 3.13 3.46 -2.83
C VAL A 111 2.68 2.16 -2.20
N SER A 112 2.95 1.05 -2.87
CA SER A 112 2.73 -0.31 -2.38
C SER A 112 4.06 -1.03 -2.20
N LEU A 113 4.25 -1.66 -1.05
CA LEU A 113 5.38 -2.53 -0.74
C LEU A 113 4.88 -3.96 -0.60
N THR A 114 5.55 -4.91 -1.24
CA THR A 114 5.19 -6.32 -1.18
C THR A 114 6.12 -7.07 -0.26
N LEU A 115 5.57 -7.84 0.69
CA LEU A 115 6.32 -8.63 1.68
C LEU A 115 5.91 -10.10 1.60
N MET A 116 6.76 -10.99 2.13
CA MET A 116 6.55 -12.45 2.17
C MET A 116 6.41 -13.09 0.78
N SER A 117 5.18 -13.43 0.37
CA SER A 117 4.90 -14.00 -0.95
C SER A 117 4.51 -12.91 -1.94
N GLY A 118 4.92 -13.05 -3.19
CA GLY A 118 4.46 -12.14 -4.23
C GLY A 118 2.99 -12.36 -4.60
N CYS A 119 2.42 -11.42 -5.34
CA CYS A 119 1.06 -11.50 -5.86
C CYS A 119 0.95 -10.88 -7.25
N VAL A 120 -0.13 -11.19 -7.98
CA VAL A 120 -0.48 -10.46 -9.19
C VAL A 120 -1.42 -9.32 -8.83
N MET A 121 -1.10 -8.11 -9.26
CA MET A 121 -2.00 -6.97 -9.24
C MET A 121 -2.52 -6.73 -10.66
N ASP A 122 -3.84 -6.78 -10.81
CA ASP A 122 -4.53 -6.57 -12.09
C ASP A 122 -4.87 -5.09 -12.29
N PHE A 123 -4.12 -4.39 -13.13
CA PHE A 123 -4.40 -3.01 -13.52
C PHE A 123 -5.37 -2.95 -14.69
N ARG A 124 -6.45 -2.17 -14.55
CA ARG A 124 -7.43 -1.95 -15.62
C ARG A 124 -7.64 -0.46 -15.81
N HIS A 125 -7.52 0.00 -17.04
CA HIS A 125 -7.80 1.39 -17.36
C HIS A 125 -9.31 1.65 -17.31
N ARG A 126 -9.74 2.75 -16.66
CA ARG A 126 -11.17 3.04 -16.44
C ARG A 126 -11.97 3.20 -17.73
N HIS A 127 -11.37 3.82 -18.74
CA HIS A 127 -12.06 4.22 -19.98
C HIS A 127 -11.64 3.40 -21.21
N SER A 128 -10.72 2.46 -21.08
CA SER A 128 -10.23 1.67 -22.21
C SER A 128 -10.19 0.20 -21.87
N SER A 129 -10.03 -0.67 -22.87
CA SER A 129 -9.87 -2.12 -22.67
C SER A 129 -8.46 -2.51 -22.23
N GLN A 130 -7.59 -1.55 -21.90
CA GLN A 130 -6.23 -1.84 -21.43
C GLN A 130 -6.28 -2.56 -20.08
N HIS A 131 -5.60 -3.70 -20.03
CA HIS A 131 -5.46 -4.55 -18.86
C HIS A 131 -4.01 -5.02 -18.76
N LEU A 132 -3.41 -4.89 -17.58
CA LEU A 132 -2.06 -5.34 -17.29
C LEU A 132 -2.05 -6.11 -15.97
N PRO A 133 -1.91 -7.44 -16.01
CA PRO A 133 -1.51 -8.19 -14.82
C PRO A 133 -0.03 -7.94 -14.55
N LEU A 134 0.30 -7.38 -13.39
CA LEU A 134 1.67 -7.15 -12.95
C LEU A 134 2.01 -8.06 -11.76
N TRP A 135 3.05 -8.87 -11.90
CA TRP A 135 3.59 -9.62 -10.77
C TRP A 135 4.41 -8.71 -9.85
N LEU A 136 4.01 -8.64 -8.59
CA LEU A 136 4.72 -7.95 -7.52
C LEU A 136 5.53 -8.98 -6.74
N ALA A 137 6.86 -8.95 -6.88
CA ALA A 137 7.75 -9.86 -6.16
C ALA A 137 7.90 -9.44 -4.68
N PRO A 138 8.24 -10.37 -3.77
CA PRO A 138 8.62 -10.01 -2.41
C PRO A 138 9.75 -8.97 -2.39
N GLY A 139 9.65 -7.99 -1.49
CA GLY A 139 10.57 -6.87 -1.38
C GLY A 139 10.45 -5.81 -2.48
N SER A 140 9.49 -5.95 -3.41
CA SER A 140 9.28 -4.95 -4.46
C SER A 140 8.50 -3.74 -3.96
N MET A 141 8.71 -2.62 -4.66
CA MET A 141 7.92 -1.41 -4.52
C MET A 141 7.21 -1.11 -5.84
N LEU A 142 5.97 -0.69 -5.74
CA LEU A 142 5.17 -0.17 -6.84
C LEU A 142 4.69 1.23 -6.48
N VAL A 143 4.95 2.19 -7.35
CA VAL A 143 4.44 3.56 -7.25
C VAL A 143 3.37 3.74 -8.32
N MET A 144 2.22 4.26 -7.90
CA MET A 144 1.08 4.60 -8.74
C MET A 144 0.85 6.10 -8.61
N GLN A 145 0.91 6.83 -9.72
CA GLN A 145 0.72 8.29 -9.73
C GLN A 145 0.18 8.76 -11.07
N GLY A 146 -0.59 9.84 -11.10
CA GLY A 146 -1.19 10.35 -12.34
C GLY A 146 -2.48 9.64 -12.72
N GLU A 147 -2.61 9.23 -13.99
CA GLU A 147 -3.87 8.68 -14.58
C GLU A 147 -4.07 7.16 -14.37
#